data_AF-A0A1H7N9L5-F1
#
_entry.id   AF-A0A1H7N9L5-F1
#
_cell.length_a   1.000
_cell.length_b   1.000
_cell.length_c   1.000
_cell.angle_alpha   90.00
_cell.angle_beta   90.00
_cell.angle_gamma   90.00
#
_symmetry.space_group_name_H-M   'P 1'
#
loop_
_entity.id
_entity.type
_entity.pdbx_description
1 polymer ?
#
loop_
_entity_poly.entity_id
_entity_poly.type
_entity_poly.pdbx_seq_one_letter_code
_entity_poly.pdbx_strand_id
1 'polypeptide(L)'
;MTHPNLHPDAANARYISFKDLDCDGNARLVMSLIEEFTADPEQKSPFWDYFLGKRNPKSGPKPDDLFLIHANINQIRELFEECGDDDAQALLTWVEEACC
;
A
#
# COMPACT_ATOMS: atom_id res chain seq x y z
N MET A 1 5.79 -9.12 -13.52
CA MET A 1 4.61 -8.23 -13.57
C MET A 1 3.47 -8.95 -12.88
N THR A 2 3.53 -8.95 -11.56
CA THR A 2 2.50 -9.52 -10.71
C THR A 2 1.30 -8.58 -10.81
N HIS A 3 0.27 -8.99 -11.54
CA HIS A 3 -0.93 -8.18 -11.64
C HIS A 3 -1.54 -8.06 -10.23
N PRO A 4 -1.83 -6.83 -9.76
CA PRO A 4 -2.48 -6.61 -8.48
C PRO A 4 -3.82 -7.33 -8.41
N ASN A 5 -4.26 -7.60 -7.20
CA ASN A 5 -5.44 -8.44 -6.98
C ASN A 5 -6.66 -7.79 -7.64
N LEU A 6 -7.29 -8.55 -8.53
CA LEU A 6 -8.58 -8.23 -9.13
C LEU A 6 -9.67 -8.92 -8.32
N HIS A 7 -10.88 -8.36 -8.30
CA HIS A 7 -12.03 -9.06 -7.76
C HIS A 7 -12.22 -10.42 -8.49
N PRO A 8 -12.60 -11.51 -7.80
CA PRO A 8 -12.64 -12.86 -8.40
C PRO A 8 -13.53 -12.97 -9.64
N ASP A 9 -14.59 -12.16 -9.76
CA ASP A 9 -15.47 -12.12 -10.94
C ASP A 9 -14.84 -11.41 -12.16
N ALA A 10 -13.76 -10.64 -11.95
CA ALA A 10 -13.12 -9.82 -12.97
C ALA A 10 -11.93 -10.48 -13.65
N ALA A 11 -11.38 -11.55 -13.05
CA ALA A 11 -10.19 -12.24 -13.56
C ALA A 11 -10.36 -12.81 -14.98
N ASN A 12 -11.59 -12.96 -15.47
CA ASN A 12 -11.93 -13.42 -16.83
C ASN A 12 -12.71 -12.39 -17.66
N ALA A 13 -12.84 -11.14 -17.18
CA ALA A 13 -13.60 -10.12 -17.87
C ALA A 13 -12.79 -9.51 -19.03
N ARG A 14 -13.43 -9.29 -20.18
CA ARG A 14 -12.81 -8.63 -21.34
C ARG A 14 -12.51 -7.14 -21.09
N TYR A 15 -13.24 -6.55 -20.15
CA TYR A 15 -13.07 -5.17 -19.68
C TYR A 15 -13.16 -5.18 -18.17
N ILE A 16 -12.16 -4.61 -17.51
CA ILE A 16 -12.12 -4.42 -16.06
C ILE A 16 -12.68 -3.02 -15.79
N SER A 17 -13.76 -2.93 -15.02
CA SER A 17 -14.30 -1.66 -14.54
C SER A 17 -13.55 -1.22 -13.27
N PHE A 18 -13.57 0.06 -12.94
CA PHE A 18 -13.11 0.54 -11.62
C PHE A 18 -13.77 -0.21 -10.44
N LYS A 19 -14.99 -0.73 -10.62
CA LYS A 19 -15.70 -1.52 -9.60
C LYS A 19 -15.11 -2.92 -9.37
N ASP A 20 -14.28 -3.38 -10.28
CA ASP A 20 -13.71 -4.72 -10.29
C ASP A 20 -12.30 -4.77 -9.64
N LEU A 21 -11.79 -3.60 -9.21
CA LEU A 21 -10.48 -3.43 -8.62
C LEU A 21 -10.56 -3.61 -7.09
N ASP A 22 -9.75 -4.51 -6.52
CA ASP A 22 -9.64 -4.67 -5.07
C ASP A 22 -8.68 -3.64 -4.48
N CYS A 23 -9.08 -2.36 -4.50
CA CYS A 23 -8.25 -1.27 -3.98
C CYS A 23 -7.94 -1.45 -2.49
N ASP A 24 -8.91 -1.88 -1.68
CA ASP A 24 -8.71 -2.12 -0.26
C ASP A 24 -7.71 -3.28 -0.03
N GLY A 25 -7.78 -4.35 -0.83
CA GLY A 25 -6.85 -5.48 -0.74
C GLY A 25 -5.44 -5.13 -1.15
N ASN A 26 -5.28 -4.38 -2.23
CA ASN A 26 -3.96 -3.92 -2.65
C ASN A 26 -3.38 -2.88 -1.67
N ALA A 27 -4.20 -2.01 -1.09
CA ALA A 27 -3.78 -1.11 -0.02
C ALA A 27 -3.32 -1.88 1.22
N ARG A 28 -4.06 -2.91 1.65
CA ARG A 28 -3.62 -3.79 2.75
C ARG A 28 -2.27 -4.44 2.46
N LEU A 29 -2.05 -4.88 1.22
CA LEU A 29 -0.77 -5.49 0.80
C LEU A 29 0.38 -4.49 0.88
N VAL A 30 0.19 -3.26 0.38
CA VAL A 30 1.18 -2.17 0.53
C VAL A 30 1.49 -1.91 2.00
N MET A 31 0.48 -1.83 2.87
CA MET A 31 0.70 -1.62 4.31
C MET A 31 1.49 -2.78 4.96
N SER A 32 1.22 -4.03 4.56
CA SER A 32 1.97 -5.18 5.07
C SER A 32 3.44 -5.16 4.64
N LEU A 33 3.74 -4.74 3.41
CA LEU A 33 5.13 -4.57 2.95
C LEU A 33 5.87 -3.47 3.74
N ILE A 34 5.20 -2.34 4.02
CA ILE A 34 5.76 -1.29 4.88
C ILE A 34 6.07 -1.85 6.28
N GLU A 35 5.13 -2.58 6.88
CA GLU A 35 5.33 -3.23 8.19
C GLU A 35 6.53 -4.19 8.17
N GLU A 36 6.70 -4.99 7.10
CA GLU A 36 7.83 -5.91 6.94
C GLU A 36 9.18 -5.18 6.82
N PHE A 37 9.29 -4.22 5.91
CA PHE A 37 10.56 -3.50 5.68
C PHE A 37 10.98 -2.61 6.85
N THR A 38 10.04 -2.21 7.71
CA THR A 38 10.30 -1.34 8.87
C THR A 38 10.38 -2.11 10.19
N ALA A 39 10.25 -3.44 10.17
CA ALA A 39 10.26 -4.28 11.37
C ALA A 39 11.66 -4.42 12.01
N ASP A 40 12.73 -4.20 11.26
CA ASP A 40 14.11 -4.34 11.76
C ASP A 40 14.41 -3.30 12.86
N PRO A 41 14.62 -3.72 14.11
CA PRO A 41 14.90 -2.79 15.22
C PRO A 41 16.21 -2.01 15.05
N GLU A 42 17.17 -2.53 14.28
CA GLU A 42 18.45 -1.85 14.01
C GLU A 42 18.28 -0.71 12.98
N GLN A 43 17.21 -0.74 12.19
CA GLN A 43 16.86 0.26 11.17
C GLN A 43 15.63 1.10 11.56
N LYS A 44 15.48 1.36 12.86
CA LYS A 44 14.34 2.12 13.38
C LYS A 44 14.25 3.52 12.79
N SER A 45 13.06 3.83 12.26
CA SER A 45 12.70 5.15 11.77
C SER A 45 11.55 5.74 12.60
N PRO A 46 11.75 6.87 13.30
CA PRO A 46 10.67 7.56 14.01
C PRO A 46 9.49 7.94 13.11
N PHE A 47 9.75 8.15 11.81
CA PHE A 47 8.71 8.41 10.83
C PHE A 47 7.82 7.19 10.62
N TRP A 48 8.41 6.00 10.41
CA TRP A 48 7.65 4.78 10.17
C TRP A 48 6.87 4.32 11.41
N ASP A 49 7.44 4.47 12.62
CA ASP A 49 6.72 4.26 13.88
C ASP A 49 5.47 5.16 13.98
N TYR A 50 5.63 6.45 13.63
CA TYR A 50 4.53 7.41 13.64
C TYR A 50 3.49 7.10 12.55
N PHE A 51 3.92 6.77 11.34
CA PHE A 51 3.07 6.44 10.21
C PHE A 51 2.21 5.20 10.52
N LEU A 52 2.81 4.09 10.95
CA LEU A 52 2.08 2.87 11.31
C LEU A 52 1.14 3.09 12.51
N GLY A 53 1.54 3.96 13.44
CA GLY A 53 0.68 4.39 14.54
C GLY A 53 -0.62 5.06 14.08
N LYS A 54 -0.66 5.71 12.92
CA LYS A 54 -1.89 6.33 12.39
C LYS A 54 -2.98 5.32 12.02
N ARG A 55 -2.64 4.05 11.76
CA ARG A 55 -3.65 3.00 11.50
C ARG A 55 -4.53 2.70 12.71
N ASN A 56 -4.04 2.99 13.92
CA ASN A 56 -4.72 2.71 15.17
C ASN A 56 -4.80 3.99 16.03
N PRO A 57 -5.58 4.99 15.61
CA PRO A 57 -5.62 6.27 16.30
C PRO A 57 -6.23 6.11 17.70
N LYS A 58 -5.70 6.88 18.66
CA LYS A 58 -6.21 6.90 20.06
C LYS A 58 -7.59 7.56 20.17
N SER A 59 -7.99 8.34 19.18
CA SER A 59 -9.29 9.03 19.10
C SER A 59 -9.65 9.34 17.64
N GLY A 60 -10.94 9.54 17.38
CA GLY A 60 -11.45 9.80 16.03
C GLY A 60 -11.66 8.53 15.19
N PRO A 61 -12.15 8.67 13.94
CA PRO A 61 -12.34 7.55 13.04
C PRO A 61 -10.99 6.95 12.63
N LYS A 62 -10.96 5.62 12.46
CA LYS A 62 -9.82 4.94 11.87
C LYS A 62 -9.66 5.42 10.42
N PRO A 63 -8.50 5.98 10.03
CA PRO A 63 -8.26 6.36 8.65
C PRO A 63 -8.20 5.12 7.77
N ASP A 64 -8.65 5.27 6.54
CA ASP A 64 -8.54 4.25 5.51
C ASP A 64 -7.07 4.08 5.06
N ASP A 65 -6.69 2.86 4.68
CA ASP A 65 -5.31 2.55 4.29
C ASP A 65 -4.93 3.27 3.00
N LEU A 66 -5.84 3.38 2.01
CA LEU A 66 -5.56 4.14 0.77
C LEU A 66 -5.29 5.61 1.07
N PHE A 67 -6.04 6.21 1.99
CA PHE A 67 -5.79 7.59 2.41
C PHE A 67 -4.39 7.76 2.99
N LEU A 68 -3.94 6.85 3.87
CA LEU A 68 -2.61 6.91 4.46
C LEU A 68 -1.51 6.73 3.41
N ILE A 69 -1.69 5.78 2.48
CA ILE A 69 -0.76 5.53 1.38
C ILE A 69 -0.65 6.76 0.50
N HIS A 70 -1.78 7.28 0.00
CA HIS A 70 -1.80 8.43 -0.89
C HIS A 70 -1.13 9.67 -0.25
N ALA A 71 -1.42 9.94 1.02
CA ALA A 71 -0.86 11.09 1.72
C ALA A 71 0.66 11.01 1.96
N ASN A 72 1.28 9.83 1.83
CA ASN A 72 2.71 9.61 2.11
C ASN A 72 3.38 8.83 0.96
N ILE A 73 2.85 8.90 -0.25
CA ILE A 73 3.20 7.98 -1.33
C ILE A 73 4.67 8.07 -1.75
N ASN A 74 5.26 9.26 -1.69
CA ASN A 74 6.68 9.45 -2.00
C ASN A 74 7.59 8.82 -0.95
N GLN A 75 7.24 8.92 0.34
CA GLN A 75 8.01 8.27 1.41
C GLN A 75 7.96 6.74 1.28
N ILE A 76 6.81 6.19 0.86
CA ILE A 76 6.67 4.75 0.61
C ILE A 76 7.47 4.33 -0.61
N ARG A 77 7.50 5.16 -1.67
CA ARG A 77 8.34 4.92 -2.85
C ARG A 77 9.82 4.88 -2.49
N GLU A 78 10.29 5.86 -1.72
CA GLU A 78 11.66 5.92 -1.22
C GLU A 78 12.01 4.67 -0.40
N LEU A 79 11.13 4.20 0.49
CA LEU A 79 11.33 2.94 1.24
C LEU A 79 11.50 1.74 0.31
N PHE A 80 10.61 1.56 -0.67
CA PHE A 80 10.68 0.40 -1.56
C PHE A 80 11.89 0.47 -2.50
N GLU A 81 12.31 1.66 -2.90
CA GLU A 81 13.55 1.88 -3.67
C GLU A 81 14.79 1.55 -2.84
N GLU A 82 14.87 2.01 -1.59
CA GLU A 82 15.97 1.69 -0.65
C GLU A 82 16.08 0.19 -0.37
N CYS A 83 14.94 -0.51 -0.27
CA CYS A 83 14.90 -1.95 -0.11
C CYS A 83 15.20 -2.72 -1.42
N GLY A 84 15.18 -2.04 -2.57
CA GLY A 84 15.42 -2.65 -3.89
C GLY A 84 14.33 -3.63 -4.32
N ASP A 85 13.09 -3.46 -3.84
CA ASP A 85 11.96 -4.34 -4.17
C ASP A 85 11.14 -3.77 -5.34
N ASP A 86 11.45 -4.25 -6.54
CA ASP A 86 10.78 -3.84 -7.78
C ASP A 86 9.29 -4.22 -7.82
N ASP A 87 8.90 -5.33 -7.17
CA ASP A 87 7.51 -5.79 -7.15
C ASP A 87 6.67 -4.90 -6.21
N ALA A 88 7.22 -4.50 -5.06
CA ALA A 88 6.61 -3.53 -4.15
C ALA A 88 6.46 -2.15 -4.83
N GLN A 89 7.47 -1.70 -5.57
CA GLN A 89 7.40 -0.46 -6.35
C GLN A 89 6.34 -0.51 -7.47
N ALA A 90 6.24 -1.65 -8.16
CA ALA A 90 5.22 -1.85 -9.19
C ALA A 90 3.79 -1.87 -8.59
N LEU A 91 3.62 -2.52 -7.44
CA LEU A 91 2.36 -2.51 -6.70
C LEU A 91 1.97 -1.09 -6.27
N LEU A 92 2.90 -0.32 -5.70
CA LEU A 92 2.65 1.05 -5.27
C LEU A 92 2.23 1.94 -6.44
N THR A 93 2.96 1.85 -7.55
CA THR A 93 2.64 2.60 -8.79
C THR A 93 1.24 2.25 -9.28
N TRP A 94 0.87 0.98 -9.27
CA TRP A 94 -0.48 0.60 -9.68
C TRP A 94 -1.56 1.12 -8.73
N VAL A 95 -1.34 1.04 -7.40
CA VAL A 95 -2.29 1.58 -6.41
C VAL A 95 -2.47 3.08 -6.59
N GLU A 96 -1.40 3.81 -6.91
CA GLU A 96 -1.43 5.23 -7.24
C GLU A 96 -2.30 5.52 -8.47
N GLU A 97 -2.08 4.79 -9.57
CA GLU A 97 -2.76 5.06 -10.84
C GLU A 97 -4.22 4.57 -10.85
N ALA A 98 -4.51 3.47 -10.15
CA ALA A 98 -5.78 2.76 -10.25
C ALA A 98 -6.79 3.10 -9.13
N CYS A 99 -6.31 3.51 -7.95
CA CYS A 99 -7.13 3.65 -6.75
C CYS A 99 -7.12 5.05 -6.12
N CYS A 100 -6.32 5.99 -6.63
CA CYS A 100 -6.20 7.35 -6.09
C CYS A 100 -6.74 8.43 -7.05
#